data_AF-A0A7V4A7Q7-F1
#
_entry.id   AF-A0A7V4A7Q7-F1
#
_cell.length_a   1.000
_cell.length_b   1.000
_cell.length_c   1.000
_cell.angle_alpha   90.00
_cell.angle_beta   90.00
_cell.angle_gamma   90.00
#
_symmetry.space_group_name_H-M   'P 1'
#
loop_
_entity.id
_entity.type
_entity.pdbx_description
1 polymer ?
#
loop_
_entity_poly.entity_id
_entity_poly.type
_entity_poly.pdbx_seq_one_letter_code
_entity_poly.pdbx_strand_id
1 'polypeptide(L)'
;MRAKQEGISSTKKIKEKESKIEKYKEKIKREISRNGYIYGTIRELSECLKIPLSTLYKIMKSEEFKTEKIKNAKNHYYFLTDQKSKSEHLRKKTSNKKTKS
;
A
#
# COMPACT_ATOMS: atom_id res chain seq x y z
N MET A 1 11.29 -50.62 -4.12
CA MET A 1 10.25 -49.57 -4.05
C MET A 1 10.91 -48.22 -4.32
N ARG A 2 10.49 -47.47 -5.35
CA ARG A 2 11.09 -46.18 -5.76
C ARG A 2 10.29 -45.02 -5.16
N ALA A 3 10.89 -44.27 -4.23
CA ALA A 3 10.28 -43.07 -3.67
C ALA A 3 10.33 -41.93 -4.69
N LYS A 4 9.16 -41.36 -5.00
CA LYS A 4 9.02 -40.13 -5.78
C LYS A 4 9.53 -38.94 -4.94
N GLN A 5 10.62 -38.31 -5.37
CA GLN A 5 10.99 -36.97 -4.91
C GLN A 5 10.14 -35.95 -5.69
N GLU A 6 9.02 -35.54 -5.11
CA GLU A 6 8.26 -34.38 -5.57
C GLU A 6 8.40 -33.24 -4.54
N GLY A 7 8.76 -32.03 -5.01
CA GLY A 7 8.12 -30.82 -4.49
C GLY A 7 8.91 -29.78 -3.69
N ILE A 8 10.23 -29.88 -3.46
CA ILE A 8 10.90 -28.95 -2.50
C ILE A 8 11.42 -27.65 -3.14
N SER A 9 11.58 -27.57 -4.47
CA SER A 9 12.34 -26.46 -5.08
C SER A 9 11.53 -25.18 -5.34
N SER A 10 10.21 -25.23 -5.25
CA SER A 10 9.34 -24.09 -5.62
C SER A 10 9.01 -23.16 -4.44
N THR A 11 9.03 -23.64 -3.20
CA THR A 11 8.60 -22.86 -2.01
C THR A 11 9.63 -21.82 -1.56
N LYS A 12 10.93 -22.06 -1.74
CA LYS A 12 11.99 -21.09 -1.38
C LYS A 12 11.92 -19.79 -2.19
N LYS A 13 11.63 -19.88 -3.49
CA LYS A 13 11.57 -18.70 -4.40
C LYS A 13 10.35 -17.81 -4.16
N ILE A 14 9.28 -18.35 -3.56
CA ILE A 14 8.05 -17.61 -3.27
C ILE A 14 8.27 -16.70 -2.06
N LYS A 15 8.86 -17.21 -0.98
CA LYS A 15 9.17 -16.44 0.25
C LYS A 15 10.04 -15.21 -0.02
N GLU A 16 11.03 -15.32 -0.91
CA GLU A 16 11.94 -14.21 -1.19
C GLU A 16 11.25 -13.06 -1.98
N LYS A 17 10.28 -13.40 -2.83
CA LYS A 17 9.45 -12.41 -3.55
C LYS A 17 8.44 -11.73 -2.63
N GLU A 18 7.86 -12.47 -1.67
CA GLU A 18 6.96 -11.90 -0.67
C GLU A 18 7.66 -10.90 0.25
N SER A 19 8.90 -11.20 0.68
CA SER A 19 9.70 -10.28 1.49
C SER A 19 10.00 -8.95 0.78
N LYS A 20 10.22 -8.98 -0.55
CA LYS A 20 10.42 -7.75 -1.34
C LYS A 20 9.13 -6.92 -1.43
N ILE A 21 7.97 -7.57 -1.57
CA ILE A 21 6.68 -6.88 -1.62
C ILE A 21 6.39 -6.20 -0.28
N GLU A 22 6.67 -6.87 0.83
CA GLU A 22 6.48 -6.30 2.17
C GLU A 22 7.34 -5.06 2.41
N LYS A 23 8.61 -5.07 1.99
CA LYS A 23 9.48 -3.87 2.03
C LYS A 23 8.89 -2.69 1.25
N TYR A 24 8.28 -2.95 0.09
CA TYR A 24 7.64 -1.91 -0.71
C TYR A 24 6.37 -1.38 -0.04
N LYS A 25 5.57 -2.25 0.57
CA LYS A 25 4.40 -1.85 1.37
C LYS A 25 4.81 -0.95 2.53
N GLU A 26 5.84 -1.32 3.29
CA GLU A 26 6.38 -0.47 4.36
C GLU A 26 6.84 0.90 3.86
N LYS A 27 7.47 0.95 2.68
CA LYS A 27 7.92 2.20 2.07
C LYS A 27 6.74 3.13 1.76
N ILE A 28 5.68 2.59 1.18
CA ILE A 28 4.43 3.33 0.92
C ILE A 28 3.82 3.82 2.23
N LYS A 29 3.74 2.96 3.25
CA LYS A 29 3.24 3.35 4.59
C LYS A 29 4.06 4.48 5.22
N ARG A 30 5.38 4.46 5.11
CA ARG A 30 6.24 5.54 5.63
C ARG A 30 5.97 6.86 4.92
N GLU A 31 5.83 6.84 3.60
CA GLU A 31 5.53 8.05 2.83
C GLU A 31 4.13 8.60 3.15
N ILE A 32 3.14 7.72 3.30
CA ILE A 32 1.80 8.09 3.78
C ILE A 32 1.86 8.62 5.22
N SER A 33 2.65 8.02 6.10
CA SER A 33 2.77 8.46 7.50
C SER A 33 3.40 9.86 7.61
N ARG A 34 4.35 10.17 6.73
CA ARG A 34 4.98 11.50 6.65
C ARG A 34 4.06 12.57 6.06
N ASN A 35 3.37 12.25 4.97
CA ASN A 35 2.61 13.23 4.18
C ASN A 35 1.09 13.19 4.42
N GLY A 36 0.60 12.21 5.18
CA GLY A 36 -0.83 11.89 5.36
C GLY A 36 -1.41 11.04 4.21
N TYR A 37 -1.00 11.29 2.98
CA TYR A 37 -1.42 10.55 1.79
C TYR A 37 -0.39 10.68 0.66
N ILE A 38 -0.54 9.89 -0.39
CA ILE A 38 0.21 10.03 -1.64
C ILE A 38 -0.79 10.11 -2.79
N TYR A 39 -0.57 11.03 -3.73
CA TYR A 39 -1.40 11.15 -4.92
C TYR A 39 -0.51 11.29 -6.15
N GLY A 40 -0.95 10.76 -7.28
CA GLY A 40 -0.21 10.85 -8.53
C GLY A 40 -0.73 9.86 -9.55
N THR A 41 -0.22 9.94 -10.77
CA THR A 41 -0.39 8.86 -11.73
C THR A 41 0.37 7.61 -11.28
N ILE A 42 -0.02 6.44 -11.81
CA ILE A 42 0.69 5.18 -11.50
C ILE A 42 2.20 5.28 -11.82
N ARG A 43 2.56 6.06 -12.84
CA ARG A 43 3.96 6.31 -13.23
C ARG A 43 4.67 7.17 -12.19
N GLU A 44 4.10 8.31 -11.82
CA GLU A 44 4.70 9.18 -10.80
C GLU A 44 4.88 8.45 -9.46
N LEU A 45 3.89 7.65 -9.06
CA LEU A 45 3.98 6.83 -7.86
C LEU A 45 5.10 5.78 -7.97
N SER A 46 5.22 5.13 -9.12
CA SER A 46 6.30 4.16 -9.39
C SER A 46 7.68 4.80 -9.29
N GLU A 47 7.85 6.00 -9.85
CA GLU A 47 9.12 6.74 -9.85
C GLU A 47 9.45 7.28 -8.46
N CYS A 48 8.49 7.93 -7.80
CA CYS A 48 8.64 8.51 -6.47
C CYS A 48 9.01 7.43 -5.43
N LEU A 49 8.30 6.30 -5.45
CA LEU A 49 8.54 5.21 -4.49
C LEU A 49 9.72 4.31 -4.91
N LYS A 50 10.22 4.46 -6.14
CA LYS A 50 11.18 3.56 -6.79
C LYS A 50 10.71 2.10 -6.74
N ILE A 51 9.44 1.88 -7.08
CA ILE A 51 8.78 0.57 -7.11
C ILE A 51 8.42 0.24 -8.55
N PRO A 52 8.71 -0.99 -9.05
CA PRO A 52 8.25 -1.38 -10.38
C PRO A 52 6.72 -1.28 -10.51
N LEU A 53 6.23 -0.75 -11.63
CA LEU A 53 4.79 -0.60 -11.91
C LEU A 53 3.99 -1.87 -11.63
N SER A 54 4.47 -3.03 -12.07
CA SER A 54 3.81 -4.33 -11.89
C SER A 54 3.65 -4.71 -10.41
N THR A 55 4.63 -4.37 -9.58
CA THR A 55 4.59 -4.59 -8.12
C THR A 55 3.69 -3.56 -7.46
N LEU A 56 3.77 -2.30 -7.86
CA LEU A 56 2.91 -1.24 -7.34
C LEU A 56 1.43 -1.57 -7.60
N TYR A 57 1.07 -2.03 -8.80
CA TYR A 57 -0.29 -2.48 -9.11
C TYR A 57 -0.77 -3.61 -8.19
N LYS A 58 0.09 -4.58 -7.85
CA LYS A 58 -0.26 -5.66 -6.90
C LYS A 58 -0.51 -5.11 -5.49
N ILE A 59 0.32 -4.17 -5.06
CA ILE A 59 0.19 -3.55 -3.73
C ILE A 59 -1.09 -2.71 -3.66
N MET A 60 -1.39 -1.91 -4.69
CA MET A 60 -2.59 -1.07 -4.75
C MET A 60 -3.90 -1.88 -4.83
N LYS A 61 -3.83 -3.11 -5.34
CA LYS A 61 -4.94 -4.08 -5.31
C LYS A 61 -5.10 -4.79 -3.97
N SER A 62 -4.14 -4.67 -3.05
CA SER A 62 -4.22 -5.27 -1.72
C SER A 62 -5.14 -4.44 -0.82
N GLU A 63 -5.90 -5.09 0.07
CA GLU A 63 -6.82 -4.42 1.01
C GLU A 63 -6.10 -3.50 2.03
N GLU A 64 -4.78 -3.64 2.15
CA GLU A 64 -3.95 -2.89 3.09
C GLU A 64 -3.94 -1.37 2.84
N PHE A 65 -4.19 -0.94 1.61
CA PHE A 65 -4.18 0.46 1.21
C PHE A 65 -5.55 0.87 0.70
N LYS A 66 -6.06 2.01 1.19
CA LYS A 66 -7.23 2.63 0.57
C LYS A 66 -6.76 3.37 -0.66
N THR A 67 -7.10 2.81 -1.82
CA THR A 67 -6.80 3.41 -3.12
C THR A 67 -8.07 3.98 -3.74
N GLU A 68 -8.09 5.27 -4.08
CA GLU A 68 -9.19 5.90 -4.79
C GLU A 68 -8.72 6.34 -6.18
N LYS A 69 -9.41 5.89 -7.22
CA LYS A 69 -9.07 6.20 -8.61
C LYS A 69 -9.83 7.44 -9.04
N ILE A 70 -9.12 8.55 -9.19
CA ILE A 70 -9.68 9.82 -9.64
C ILE A 70 -9.42 9.93 -11.15
N LYS A 71 -10.49 9.88 -11.94
CA LYS A 71 -10.42 10.05 -13.39
C LYS A 71 -10.50 11.54 -13.68
N ASN A 72 -9.45 12.10 -14.30
CA ASN A 72 -9.44 13.52 -14.65
C ASN A 72 -9.08 13.69 -16.12
N ALA A 73 -10.07 14.06 -16.94
CA ALA A 73 -10.06 14.39 -18.38
C ALA A 73 -9.25 13.49 -19.37
N LYS A 74 -7.99 13.15 -19.08
CA LYS A 74 -7.10 12.28 -19.88
C LYS A 74 -6.20 11.37 -19.04
N ASN A 75 -6.06 11.60 -17.73
CA ASN A 75 -5.17 10.86 -16.85
C ASN A 75 -5.92 10.18 -15.70
N HIS A 76 -5.42 9.02 -15.29
CA HIS A 76 -5.88 8.31 -14.10
C HIS A 76 -4.93 8.61 -12.95
N TYR A 77 -5.42 9.38 -11.98
CA TYR A 77 -4.72 9.61 -10.74
C TYR A 77 -5.18 8.58 -9.71
N TYR A 78 -4.25 8.20 -8.84
CA TYR A 78 -4.51 7.31 -7.72
C TYR A 78 -4.18 8.05 -6.45
N PHE A 79 -5.14 8.05 -5.54
CA PHE A 79 -4.99 8.56 -4.19
C PHE A 79 -4.81 7.37 -3.25
N LEU A 80 -3.68 7.34 -2.53
CA LEU A 80 -3.27 6.27 -1.65
C LEU A 80 -3.22 6.75 -0.21
N THR A 81 -3.99 6.10 0.66
CA THR A 81 -3.89 6.27 2.12
C THR A 81 -3.75 4.92 2.79
N ASP A 82 -3.16 4.93 3.98
CA ASP A 82 -3.18 3.78 4.85
C ASP A 82 -4.61 3.60 5.37
N GLN A 83 -5.15 2.40 5.24
CA GLN A 83 -6.54 2.13 5.61
C GLN A 83 -6.71 2.18 7.14
N LYS A 84 -5.68 1.83 7.92
CA LYS A 84 -5.70 1.87 9.39
C LYS A 84 -5.69 3.30 9.92
N SER A 85 -5.03 4.24 9.24
CA SER A 85 -4.98 5.65 9.66
C SER A 85 -6.34 6.36 9.74
N LYS A 86 -7.38 5.86 9.05
CA LYS A 86 -8.75 6.41 9.18
C LYS A 86 -9.38 6.13 10.55
N SER A 87 -8.95 5.08 11.24
CA SER A 87 -9.48 4.75 12.57
C SER A 87 -8.99 5.70 13.67
N GLU A 88 -7.78 6.28 13.53
CA GLU A 88 -7.25 7.23 14.51
C GLU A 88 -7.64 8.69 14.22
N HIS A 89 -7.69 9.12 12.95
CA HIS A 89 -7.92 10.54 12.65
C HIS A 89 -9.39 10.98 12.80
N LEU A 90 -10.35 10.04 12.71
CA LEU A 90 -11.76 10.33 13.02
C LEU A 90 -12.05 10.41 14.53
N ARG A 91 -11.21 9.82 15.40
CA ARG A 91 -11.36 9.93 16.86
C ARG A 91 -10.80 11.23 17.45
N LYS A 92 -9.86 11.90 16.77
CA LYS A 92 -9.26 13.16 17.26
C LYS A 92 -10.07 14.42 16.95
N LYS A 93 -11.13 14.36 16.15
CA LYS A 93 -11.96 15.54 15.79
C LYS A 93 -13.30 15.69 16.51
N THR A 94 -13.66 14.80 17.45
CA THR A 94 -14.95 14.90 18.18
C THR A 94 -14.84 14.77 19.70
N SER A 95 -13.65 14.93 20.28
CA SER A 95 -13.45 15.05 21.73
C SER A 95 -13.00 16.45 22.11
N ASN A 96 -13.78 17.47 21.74
CA ASN A 96 -13.77 18.74 22.45
C ASN A 96 -15.20 19.29 22.53
N LYS A 97 -16.09 18.52 23.18
CA LYS A 97 -17.41 19.00 23.59
C LYS A 97 -17.39 19.17 25.10
N LYS A 98 -17.53 20.43 25.51
CA LYS A 98 -17.83 20.96 26.85
C LYS A 98 -16.76 20.78 27.94
N THR A 99 -16.13 21.91 28.29
CA THR A 99 -16.34 22.55 29.61
C THR A 99 -15.63 23.91 29.66
N LYS A 100 -16.41 24.99 29.72
CA LYS A 100 -16.27 26.15 30.63
C LYS A 100 -17.03 27.36 30.09
N SER A 101 -18.20 27.61 30.66
CA SER A 101 -18.57 28.84 31.37
C SER A 101 -19.92 28.61 32.05
#